data_AF-A0A3A8HY85-F1
#
_entry.id   AF-A0A3A8HY85-F1
#
_cell.length_a   1.000
_cell.length_b   1.000
_cell.length_c   1.000
_cell.angle_alpha   90.00
_cell.angle_beta   90.00
_cell.angle_gamma   90.00
#
_symmetry.space_group_name_H-M   'P 1'
#
loop_
_entity.id
_entity.type
_entity.pdbx_description
1 polymer ?
#
loop_
_entity_poly.entity_id
_entity_poly.type
_entity_poly.pdbx_seq_one_letter_code
_entity_poly.pdbx_strand_id
1 'polypeptide(L)'
;MNRFLAAAFALLVPTLALADVDSRFAKLRDESEPLGALGAFLEKYVGECDGAFVDPQCKANAEAFRKKYTGKRLYMIITEDDATMLSAGDYNPGNNDYTINITPFFGGGKYALTHGAPKKTDAQGNPVMNYLTVSGTAPDGWNGGVFSRLFSTRGVRAQVVFTPQSVWSLPKKGGGKVYGVNARVEAIVLTEGRSGGHMGLWLNGKDAPK
;
A
#
# COMPACT_ATOMS: atom_id res chain seq x y z
N MET A 1 31.90 15.75 47.05
CA MET A 1 30.45 15.44 47.14
C MET A 1 29.85 15.58 45.75
N ASN A 2 29.64 14.44 45.07
CA ASN A 2 29.08 14.37 43.73
C ASN A 2 27.60 14.78 43.73
N ARG A 3 27.24 15.77 42.92
CA ARG A 3 25.85 16.07 42.59
C ARG A 3 25.59 15.65 41.15
N PHE A 4 24.71 14.66 41.05
CA PHE A 4 24.25 14.02 39.83
C PHE A 4 23.63 15.04 38.87
N LEU A 5 24.19 15.15 37.67
CA LEU A 5 23.56 15.77 36.51
C LEU A 5 22.52 14.78 35.97
N ALA A 6 21.24 15.06 36.21
CA ALA A 6 20.14 14.39 35.53
C ALA A 6 20.04 14.95 34.11
N ALA A 7 20.64 14.28 33.14
CA ALA A 7 20.45 14.57 31.72
C ALA A 7 19.09 14.00 31.29
N ALA A 8 18.07 14.87 31.23
CA ALA A 8 16.81 14.56 30.56
C ALA A 8 17.06 14.55 29.05
N PHE A 9 17.28 13.36 28.48
CA PHE A 9 17.20 13.15 27.03
C PHE A 9 15.73 13.26 26.61
N ALA A 10 15.29 14.47 26.28
CA ALA A 10 14.09 14.67 25.50
C ALA A 10 14.33 14.05 24.11
N LEU A 11 13.85 12.81 23.92
CA LEU A 11 13.73 12.21 22.59
C LEU A 11 12.78 13.08 21.77
N LEU A 12 13.35 13.99 20.99
CA LEU A 12 12.70 14.66 19.88
C LEU A 12 12.34 13.58 18.85
N VAL A 13 11.21 12.91 19.05
CA VAL A 13 10.53 12.19 17.98
C VAL A 13 10.22 13.26 16.93
N PRO A 14 10.71 13.16 15.69
CA PRO A 14 10.23 14.02 14.64
C PRO A 14 8.77 13.66 14.45
N THR A 15 7.87 14.45 15.04
CA THR A 15 6.48 14.54 14.65
C THR A 15 6.49 15.07 13.24
N LEU A 16 6.70 14.18 12.27
CA LEU A 16 6.23 14.40 10.92
C LEU A 16 4.75 14.71 11.09
N ALA A 17 4.42 15.99 10.99
CA ALA A 17 3.06 16.48 10.98
C ALA A 17 2.38 15.86 9.76
N LEU A 18 1.85 14.66 9.94
CA LEU A 18 0.86 14.01 9.10
C LEU A 18 -0.44 14.77 9.33
N ALA A 19 -0.44 16.05 9.00
CA ALA A 19 -1.61 16.90 9.06
C ALA A 19 -2.70 16.26 8.18
N ASP A 20 -3.87 16.05 8.79
CA ASP A 20 -5.10 15.61 8.13
C ASP A 20 -5.19 14.15 7.64
N VAL A 21 -4.56 13.21 8.37
CA VAL A 21 -4.93 11.80 8.23
C VAL A 21 -6.26 11.56 8.93
N ASP A 22 -7.24 11.02 8.20
CA ASP A 22 -8.54 10.60 8.74
C ASP A 22 -8.34 9.78 10.04
N SER A 23 -9.03 10.16 11.12
CA SER A 23 -8.82 9.56 12.45
C SER A 23 -9.09 8.05 12.48
N ARG A 24 -9.99 7.57 11.61
CA ARG A 24 -10.30 6.14 11.45
C ARG A 24 -9.10 5.39 10.89
N PHE A 25 -8.40 5.98 9.91
CA PHE A 25 -7.16 5.42 9.36
C PHE A 25 -6.00 5.54 10.36
N ALA A 26 -5.84 6.70 11.00
CA ALA A 26 -4.76 6.97 11.93
C ALA A 26 -4.73 5.92 13.06
N LYS A 27 -5.89 5.59 13.63
CA LYS A 27 -6.02 4.53 14.63
C LYS A 27 -5.46 3.19 14.13
N LEU A 28 -5.84 2.75 12.94
CA LEU A 28 -5.36 1.49 12.39
C LEU A 28 -3.87 1.50 12.10
N ARG A 29 -3.34 2.61 11.56
CA ARG A 29 -1.90 2.79 11.32
C ARG A 29 -1.11 2.72 12.63
N ASP A 30 -1.58 3.40 13.67
CA ASP A 30 -0.88 3.46 14.97
C ASP A 30 -0.89 2.11 15.70
N GLU A 31 -1.87 1.25 15.39
CA GLU A 31 -1.92 -0.16 15.82
C GLU A 31 -1.11 -1.11 14.91
N SER A 32 -0.44 -0.61 13.87
CA SER A 32 0.28 -1.41 12.86
C SER A 32 1.80 -1.29 13.00
N GLU A 33 2.52 -2.36 12.64
CA GLU A 33 3.98 -2.31 12.53
C GLU A 33 4.39 -1.62 11.21
N PRO A 34 5.33 -0.65 11.22
CA PRO A 34 5.84 -0.05 9.99
C PRO A 34 6.52 -1.11 9.13
N LEU A 35 6.09 -1.20 7.88
CA LEU A 35 6.85 -1.91 6.86
C LEU A 35 8.08 -1.09 6.53
N GLY A 36 9.25 -1.75 6.50
CA GLY A 36 10.45 -1.16 5.91
C GLY A 36 10.32 -1.09 4.39
N ALA A 37 11.20 -1.76 3.66
CA ALA A 37 11.10 -1.84 2.20
C ALA A 37 10.14 -2.94 1.74
N LEU A 38 9.15 -2.61 0.91
CA LEU A 38 8.18 -3.57 0.37
C LEU A 38 8.88 -4.69 -0.42
N GLY A 39 9.83 -4.37 -1.29
CA GLY A 39 10.57 -5.37 -2.07
C GLY A 39 11.30 -6.39 -1.19
N ALA A 40 12.05 -5.92 -0.19
CA ALA A 40 12.77 -6.80 0.74
C ALA A 40 11.83 -7.66 1.60
N PHE A 41 10.65 -7.14 1.95
CA PHE A 41 9.61 -7.92 2.61
C PHE A 41 9.08 -9.02 1.68
N LEU A 42 8.74 -8.68 0.44
CA LEU A 42 8.18 -9.63 -0.54
C LEU A 42 9.17 -10.75 -0.87
N GLU A 43 10.44 -10.42 -1.08
CA GLU A 43 11.51 -11.40 -1.32
C GLU A 43 11.58 -12.47 -0.22
N LYS A 44 11.57 -12.03 1.04
CA LYS A 44 11.64 -12.91 2.22
C LYS A 44 10.34 -13.68 2.44
N TYR A 45 9.19 -13.04 2.21
CA TYR A 45 7.89 -13.65 2.43
C TYR A 45 7.56 -14.71 1.37
N VAL A 46 7.88 -14.43 0.10
CA VAL A 46 7.68 -15.39 -0.99
C VAL A 46 8.66 -16.54 -0.87
N GLY A 47 9.96 -16.25 -0.72
CA GLY A 47 11.00 -17.27 -0.59
C GLY A 47 11.01 -18.25 -1.78
N GLU A 48 11.40 -17.77 -2.96
CA GLU A 48 11.62 -18.64 -4.14
C GLU A 48 12.82 -19.58 -3.87
N CYS A 49 12.54 -20.78 -3.36
CA CYS A 49 13.54 -21.76 -2.96
C CYS A 49 13.77 -22.86 -4.00
N ASP A 50 13.61 -22.54 -5.29
CA ASP A 50 13.79 -23.47 -6.41
C ASP A 50 15.10 -23.14 -7.18
N GLY A 51 15.96 -24.14 -7.41
CA GLY A 51 17.19 -23.99 -8.20
C GLY A 51 18.41 -24.73 -7.61
N ALA A 52 19.45 -24.93 -8.43
CA ALA A 52 20.64 -25.70 -8.05
C ALA A 52 21.54 -25.03 -7.00
N PHE A 53 21.39 -23.71 -6.80
CA PHE A 53 22.21 -22.89 -5.90
C PHE A 53 21.42 -22.34 -4.71
N VAL A 54 20.24 -22.88 -4.45
CA VAL A 54 19.41 -22.43 -3.32
C VAL A 54 19.96 -23.00 -2.02
N ASP A 55 20.07 -22.13 -1.01
CA ASP A 55 20.42 -22.51 0.35
C ASP A 55 19.45 -23.60 0.87
N PRO A 56 19.94 -24.74 1.39
CA PRO A 56 19.11 -25.78 2.00
C PRO A 56 18.14 -25.25 3.06
N GLN A 57 18.46 -24.14 3.74
CA GLN A 57 17.64 -23.50 4.76
C GLN A 57 16.58 -22.53 4.20
N CYS A 58 16.57 -22.25 2.89
CA CYS A 58 15.69 -21.27 2.28
C CYS A 58 14.22 -21.48 2.65
N LYS A 59 13.71 -22.72 2.52
CA LYS A 59 12.31 -23.05 2.82
C LYS A 59 11.98 -22.80 4.29
N ALA A 60 12.86 -23.24 5.20
CA ALA A 60 12.70 -23.04 6.64
C ALA A 60 12.72 -21.55 7.01
N ASN A 61 13.61 -20.76 6.39
CA ASN A 61 13.71 -19.32 6.61
C ASN A 61 12.46 -18.58 6.10
N ALA A 62 11.95 -18.92 4.93
CA ALA A 62 10.72 -18.35 4.39
C ALA A 62 9.49 -18.73 5.24
N GLU A 63 9.40 -19.96 5.74
CA GLU A 63 8.35 -20.37 6.68
C GLU A 63 8.44 -19.65 8.02
N ALA A 64 9.64 -19.54 8.60
CA ALA A 64 9.86 -18.81 9.84
C ALA A 64 9.50 -17.33 9.67
N PHE A 65 9.87 -16.72 8.55
CA PHE A 65 9.52 -15.34 8.22
C PHE A 65 8.00 -15.17 8.10
N ARG A 66 7.31 -16.06 7.38
CA ARG A 66 5.85 -16.03 7.27
C ARG A 66 5.17 -16.17 8.64
N LYS A 67 5.62 -17.13 9.47
CA LYS A 67 5.11 -17.32 10.84
C LYS A 67 5.27 -16.07 11.71
N LYS A 68 6.37 -15.32 11.58
CA LYS A 68 6.58 -14.05 12.30
C LYS A 68 5.52 -13.00 11.96
N TYR A 69 4.98 -13.02 10.74
CA TYR A 69 4.02 -12.04 10.25
C TYR A 69 2.56 -12.54 10.19
N THR A 70 2.31 -13.79 10.56
CA THR A 70 0.95 -14.33 10.67
C THR A 70 0.11 -13.49 11.63
N GLY A 71 -0.99 -12.92 11.13
CA GLY A 71 -1.91 -12.10 11.92
C GLY A 71 -1.40 -10.70 12.26
N LYS A 72 -0.17 -10.35 11.87
CA LYS A 72 0.36 -9.00 12.08
C LYS A 72 -0.24 -8.01 11.09
N ARG A 73 -0.60 -6.84 11.60
CA ARG A 73 -0.98 -5.70 10.80
C ARG A 73 0.26 -4.86 10.50
N LEU A 74 0.46 -4.58 9.22
CA LEU A 74 1.57 -3.78 8.71
C LEU A 74 1.02 -2.53 8.06
N TYR A 75 1.78 -1.45 8.10
CA TYR A 75 1.48 -0.26 7.32
C TYR A 75 2.64 0.11 6.40
N MET A 76 2.32 0.63 5.22
CA MET A 76 3.31 1.16 4.27
C MET A 76 2.84 2.49 3.69
N ILE A 77 3.82 3.31 3.33
CA ILE A 77 3.60 4.57 2.61
C ILE A 77 4.05 4.33 1.17
N ILE A 78 3.16 4.63 0.23
CA ILE A 78 3.43 4.62 -1.20
C ILE A 78 3.61 6.07 -1.61
N THR A 79 4.85 6.39 -1.97
CA THR A 79 5.20 7.71 -2.46
C THR A 79 4.64 7.91 -3.86
N GLU A 80 4.59 9.17 -4.29
CA GLU A 80 4.09 9.62 -5.58
C GLU A 80 4.67 8.83 -6.76
N ASP A 81 5.99 8.57 -6.74
CA ASP A 81 6.67 7.85 -7.81
C ASP A 81 6.30 6.38 -7.92
N ASP A 82 5.83 5.78 -6.83
CA ASP A 82 5.48 4.37 -6.73
C ASP A 82 3.95 4.14 -6.82
N ALA A 83 3.14 5.21 -6.80
CA ALA A 83 1.68 5.19 -6.78
C ALA A 83 1.03 4.87 -8.15
N THR A 84 1.68 4.03 -8.95
CA THR A 84 1.23 3.57 -10.29
C THR A 84 -0.12 2.84 -10.27
N MET A 85 -0.57 2.42 -9.09
CA MET A 85 -1.82 1.70 -8.91
C MET A 85 -3.06 2.61 -8.81
N LEU A 86 -2.85 3.92 -8.73
CA LEU A 86 -3.91 4.92 -8.61
C LEU A 86 -4.26 5.48 -9.98
N SER A 87 -5.56 5.66 -10.23
CA SER A 87 -6.04 6.31 -11.45
C SER A 87 -7.29 7.14 -11.17
N ALA A 88 -7.47 8.21 -11.94
CA ALA A 88 -8.69 8.99 -11.92
C ALA A 88 -9.88 8.10 -12.32
N GLY A 89 -10.95 8.14 -11.54
CA GLY A 89 -12.26 7.68 -11.95
C GLY A 89 -13.08 8.84 -12.52
N ASP A 90 -14.40 8.73 -12.36
CA ASP A 90 -15.35 9.75 -12.80
C ASP A 90 -15.18 11.06 -12.00
N TYR A 91 -15.48 12.18 -12.67
CA TYR A 91 -15.55 13.51 -12.08
C TYR A 91 -16.84 14.20 -12.53
N ASN A 92 -17.63 14.70 -11.58
CA ASN A 92 -18.88 15.40 -11.84
C ASN A 92 -18.70 16.92 -11.64
N PRO A 93 -18.75 17.73 -12.71
CA PRO A 93 -18.58 19.18 -12.61
C PRO A 93 -19.77 19.89 -11.96
N GLY A 94 -20.94 19.24 -11.83
CA GLY A 94 -22.13 19.85 -11.24
C GLY A 94 -22.07 19.95 -9.71
N ASN A 95 -21.32 19.05 -9.06
CA ASN A 95 -21.21 18.99 -7.59
C ASN A 95 -19.78 18.75 -7.09
N ASN A 96 -18.79 18.78 -7.98
CA ASN A 96 -17.37 18.53 -7.69
C ASN A 96 -17.05 17.15 -7.13
N ASP A 97 -17.96 16.18 -7.21
CA ASP A 97 -17.69 14.82 -6.76
C ASP A 97 -16.76 14.11 -7.73
N TYR A 98 -15.90 13.26 -7.19
CA TYR A 98 -15.02 12.41 -7.96
C TYR A 98 -14.91 11.01 -7.35
N THR A 99 -14.39 10.09 -8.18
CA THR A 99 -13.97 8.77 -7.74
C THR A 99 -12.52 8.53 -8.10
N ILE A 100 -11.83 7.74 -7.28
CA ILE A 100 -10.45 7.30 -7.51
C ILE A 100 -10.44 5.79 -7.56
N ASN A 101 -9.88 5.25 -8.64
CA ASN A 101 -9.70 3.81 -8.82
C ASN A 101 -8.33 3.40 -8.29
N ILE A 102 -8.33 2.39 -7.43
CA ILE A 102 -7.15 1.82 -6.82
C ILE A 102 -7.05 0.37 -7.31
N THR A 103 -6.04 0.09 -8.11
CA THR A 103 -5.68 -1.30 -8.42
C THR A 103 -4.98 -1.87 -7.18
N PRO A 104 -5.51 -2.89 -6.49
CA PRO A 104 -4.87 -3.38 -5.27
C PRO A 104 -3.71 -4.33 -5.60
N PHE A 105 -2.72 -3.80 -6.32
CA PHE A 105 -1.50 -4.44 -6.77
C PHE A 105 -0.33 -3.51 -6.49
N PHE A 106 0.47 -3.85 -5.49
CA PHE A 106 1.58 -3.03 -4.99
C PHE A 106 2.90 -3.73 -5.31
N GLY A 107 3.58 -3.28 -6.36
CA GLY A 107 4.82 -3.89 -6.84
C GLY A 107 6.02 -3.64 -5.93
N GLY A 108 6.90 -4.64 -5.79
CA GLY A 108 8.18 -4.50 -5.12
C GLY A 108 9.19 -5.50 -5.70
N GLY A 109 10.10 -5.00 -6.53
CA GLY A 109 11.02 -5.86 -7.30
C GLY A 109 10.27 -6.73 -8.30
N LYS A 110 10.51 -8.05 -8.27
CA LYS A 110 9.84 -9.03 -9.15
C LYS A 110 8.52 -9.60 -8.59
N TYR A 111 8.11 -9.15 -7.40
CA TYR A 111 6.92 -9.61 -6.70
C TYR A 111 5.91 -8.47 -6.51
N ALA A 112 4.72 -8.81 -6.04
CA ALA A 112 3.74 -7.82 -5.62
C ALA A 112 2.96 -8.25 -4.37
N LEU A 113 2.53 -7.26 -3.59
CA LEU A 113 1.48 -7.43 -2.59
C LEU A 113 0.13 -7.15 -3.25
N THR A 114 -0.89 -7.97 -3.00
CA THR A 114 -2.22 -7.80 -3.58
C THR A 114 -3.32 -7.88 -2.53
N HIS A 115 -4.43 -7.16 -2.72
CA HIS A 115 -5.63 -7.41 -1.91
C HIS A 115 -6.39 -8.61 -2.46
N GLY A 116 -6.31 -9.75 -1.78
CA GLY A 116 -6.77 -11.02 -2.35
C GLY A 116 -5.77 -11.59 -3.35
N ALA A 117 -5.83 -12.91 -3.56
CA ALA A 117 -4.99 -13.57 -4.57
C ALA A 117 -5.61 -13.41 -5.98
N PRO A 118 -4.88 -12.88 -6.98
CA PRO A 118 -5.35 -12.86 -8.35
C PRO A 118 -5.56 -14.29 -8.86
N LYS A 119 -6.62 -14.48 -9.65
CA LYS A 119 -7.01 -15.82 -10.15
C LYS A 119 -6.60 -16.08 -11.59
N LYS A 120 -6.29 -15.03 -12.35
CA LYS A 120 -5.97 -15.11 -13.78
C LYS A 120 -5.06 -13.97 -14.21
N THR A 121 -4.47 -14.12 -15.38
CA THR A 121 -3.71 -13.08 -16.07
C THR A 121 -4.45 -12.58 -17.31
N ASP A 122 -4.11 -11.36 -17.75
CA ASP A 122 -4.55 -10.80 -19.03
C ASP A 122 -3.74 -11.39 -20.21
N ALA A 123 -4.01 -10.90 -21.42
CA ALA A 123 -3.31 -11.35 -22.64
C ALA A 123 -1.80 -11.01 -22.66
N GLN A 124 -1.36 -10.10 -21.80
CA GLN A 124 0.01 -9.64 -21.62
C GLN A 124 0.71 -10.40 -20.49
N GLY A 125 -0.03 -11.21 -19.71
CA GLY A 125 0.48 -11.99 -18.59
C GLY A 125 0.45 -11.23 -17.25
N ASN A 126 -0.25 -10.09 -17.17
CA ASN A 126 -0.39 -9.34 -15.93
C ASN A 126 -1.54 -9.89 -15.08
N PRO A 127 -1.39 -9.99 -13.75
CA PRO A 127 -2.49 -10.38 -12.87
C PRO A 127 -3.70 -9.44 -12.99
N VAL A 128 -4.90 -10.01 -13.14
CA VAL A 128 -6.15 -9.24 -13.22
C VAL A 128 -6.75 -9.07 -11.83
N MET A 129 -7.00 -7.81 -11.44
CA MET A 129 -7.61 -7.42 -10.17
C MET A 129 -8.81 -6.50 -10.41
N ASN A 130 -9.82 -6.59 -9.55
CA ASN A 130 -10.88 -5.60 -9.53
C ASN A 130 -10.39 -4.34 -8.82
N TYR A 131 -10.82 -3.17 -9.29
CA TYR A 131 -10.53 -1.92 -8.60
C TYR A 131 -11.21 -1.87 -7.24
N LEU A 132 -10.51 -1.26 -6.28
CA LEU A 132 -11.14 -0.63 -5.14
C LEU A 132 -11.44 0.81 -5.55
N THR A 133 -12.56 1.35 -5.06
CA THR A 133 -12.95 2.71 -5.39
C THR A 133 -13.11 3.50 -4.10
N VAL A 134 -12.64 4.74 -4.12
CA VAL A 134 -12.96 5.74 -3.11
C VAL A 134 -13.61 6.94 -3.76
N SER A 135 -14.48 7.62 -3.03
CA SER A 135 -15.08 8.88 -3.46
C SER A 135 -14.57 10.05 -2.62
N GLY A 136 -14.72 11.24 -3.18
CA GLY A 136 -14.45 12.50 -2.50
C GLY A 136 -15.07 13.66 -3.25
N THR A 137 -15.03 14.83 -2.62
CA THR A 137 -15.48 16.08 -3.23
C THR A 137 -14.28 16.99 -3.40
N ALA A 138 -14.10 17.51 -4.61
CA ALA A 138 -12.96 18.36 -4.95
C ALA A 138 -13.13 19.76 -4.33
N PRO A 139 -12.02 20.42 -3.93
CA PRO A 139 -12.06 21.80 -3.50
C PRO A 139 -12.57 22.74 -4.60
N ASP A 140 -13.06 23.91 -4.19
CA ASP A 140 -13.46 24.96 -5.12
C ASP A 140 -12.32 25.31 -6.09
N GLY A 141 -12.68 25.48 -7.37
CA GLY A 141 -11.74 25.80 -8.44
C GLY A 141 -11.06 24.58 -9.07
N TRP A 142 -11.24 23.37 -8.54
CA TRP A 142 -10.94 22.17 -9.31
C TRP A 142 -11.93 22.00 -10.45
N ASN A 143 -11.45 21.44 -11.54
CA ASN A 143 -12.26 20.91 -12.63
C ASN A 143 -11.72 19.52 -13.00
N GLY A 144 -12.41 18.81 -13.89
CA GLY A 144 -12.00 17.46 -14.29
C GLY A 144 -10.56 17.40 -14.84
N GLY A 145 -10.11 18.45 -15.52
CA GLY A 145 -8.72 18.54 -16.01
C GLY A 145 -7.69 18.64 -14.89
N VAL A 146 -7.97 19.44 -13.85
CA VAL A 146 -7.13 19.53 -12.65
C VAL A 146 -7.10 18.18 -11.93
N PHE A 147 -8.26 17.55 -11.75
CA PHE A 147 -8.37 16.25 -11.09
C PHE A 147 -7.57 15.16 -11.83
N SER A 148 -7.80 14.99 -13.14
CA SER A 148 -7.07 13.99 -13.94
C SER A 148 -5.56 14.27 -13.96
N ARG A 149 -5.16 15.55 -13.92
CA ARG A 149 -3.74 15.93 -13.93
C ARG A 149 -3.00 15.36 -12.74
N LEU A 150 -3.61 15.33 -11.55
CA LEU A 150 -2.98 14.78 -10.33
C LEU A 150 -2.44 13.38 -10.54
N PHE A 151 -3.14 12.52 -11.28
CA PHE A 151 -2.68 11.16 -11.56
C PHE A 151 -1.58 11.14 -12.63
N SER A 152 -1.74 11.93 -13.70
CA SER A 152 -0.74 12.02 -14.77
C SER A 152 0.61 12.59 -14.30
N THR A 153 0.59 13.48 -13.29
CA THR A 153 1.78 14.09 -12.71
C THR A 153 2.18 13.45 -11.39
N ARG A 154 1.60 12.29 -11.05
CA ARG A 154 1.90 11.53 -9.82
C ARG A 154 1.66 12.30 -8.51
N GLY A 155 0.82 13.32 -8.49
CA GLY A 155 0.51 14.13 -7.31
C GLY A 155 -0.42 13.48 -6.28
N VAL A 156 -0.54 12.15 -6.23
CA VAL A 156 -1.38 11.43 -5.24
C VAL A 156 -0.53 10.43 -4.48
N ARG A 157 -0.64 10.44 -3.15
CA ARG A 157 0.02 9.51 -2.24
C ARG A 157 -1.00 8.55 -1.66
N ALA A 158 -0.55 7.33 -1.36
CA ALA A 158 -1.36 6.35 -0.65
C ALA A 158 -0.63 5.88 0.62
N GLN A 159 -1.37 5.70 1.70
CA GLN A 159 -0.91 4.91 2.84
C GLN A 159 -1.82 3.71 2.98
N VAL A 160 -1.24 2.54 3.18
CA VAL A 160 -1.94 1.25 3.15
C VAL A 160 -1.69 0.51 4.45
N VAL A 161 -2.77 0.03 5.06
CA VAL A 161 -2.76 -0.88 6.21
C VAL A 161 -3.22 -2.25 5.74
N PHE A 162 -2.45 -3.30 6.03
CA PHE A 162 -2.74 -4.64 5.54
C PHE A 162 -2.23 -5.75 6.47
N THR A 163 -2.78 -6.95 6.30
CA THR A 163 -2.30 -8.19 6.94
C THR A 163 -1.91 -9.19 5.85
N PRO A 164 -0.64 -9.62 5.77
CA PRO A 164 -0.22 -10.64 4.82
C PRO A 164 -0.82 -12.00 5.21
N GLN A 165 -1.26 -12.77 4.22
CA GLN A 165 -1.99 -14.03 4.43
C GLN A 165 -1.27 -15.24 3.84
N SER A 166 -0.91 -15.18 2.56
CA SER A 166 -0.34 -16.32 1.85
C SER A 166 0.46 -15.89 0.63
N VAL A 167 1.24 -16.82 0.07
CA VAL A 167 1.88 -16.63 -1.24
C VAL A 167 0.91 -17.11 -2.32
N TRP A 168 0.78 -16.34 -3.40
CA TRP A 168 0.11 -16.77 -4.62
C TRP A 168 1.12 -16.92 -5.76
N SER A 169 0.73 -17.71 -6.76
CA SER A 169 1.50 -17.83 -8.00
C SER A 169 0.55 -17.93 -9.19
N LEU A 170 0.92 -17.32 -10.31
CA LEU A 170 0.20 -17.41 -11.58
C LEU A 170 1.15 -17.79 -12.70
N PRO A 171 0.68 -18.52 -13.73
CA PRO A 171 1.49 -18.81 -14.89
C PRO A 171 1.81 -17.52 -15.66
N LYS A 172 3.06 -17.37 -16.10
CA LYS A 172 3.50 -16.25 -16.94
C LYS A 172 3.38 -16.62 -18.42
N LYS A 173 3.01 -15.64 -19.26
CA LYS A 173 3.08 -15.80 -20.72
C LYS A 173 4.53 -16.02 -21.14
N GLY A 174 4.80 -17.07 -21.92
CA GLY A 174 6.16 -17.45 -22.33
C GLY A 174 6.89 -18.38 -21.36
N GLY A 175 6.21 -18.89 -20.33
CA GLY A 175 6.77 -19.87 -19.39
C GLY A 175 7.17 -19.27 -18.04
N GLY A 176 7.23 -20.13 -17.02
CA GLY A 176 7.49 -19.73 -15.64
C GLY A 176 6.24 -19.27 -14.87
N LYS A 177 6.48 -18.71 -13.69
CA LYS A 177 5.43 -18.23 -12.78
C LYS A 177 5.74 -16.81 -12.31
N VAL A 178 4.70 -16.03 -12.06
CA VAL A 178 4.76 -14.79 -11.29
C VAL A 178 4.28 -15.12 -9.89
N TYR A 179 4.97 -14.61 -8.88
CA TYR A 179 4.64 -14.80 -7.48
C TYR A 179 4.28 -13.48 -6.82
N GLY A 180 3.53 -13.57 -5.73
CA GLY A 180 3.27 -12.43 -4.87
C GLY A 180 2.67 -12.85 -3.53
N VAL A 181 2.35 -11.84 -2.73
CA VAL A 181 1.78 -12.00 -1.39
C VAL A 181 0.32 -11.56 -1.44
N ASN A 182 -0.57 -12.50 -1.14
CA ASN A 182 -1.96 -12.21 -0.86
C ASN A 182 -2.04 -11.53 0.52
N ALA A 183 -2.68 -10.38 0.58
CA ALA A 183 -2.95 -9.66 1.80
C ALA A 183 -4.43 -9.29 1.92
N ARG A 184 -4.88 -9.18 3.17
CA ARG A 184 -6.10 -8.45 3.49
C ARG A 184 -5.72 -6.98 3.68
N VAL A 185 -6.08 -6.13 2.73
CA VAL A 185 -6.01 -4.68 2.94
C VAL A 185 -7.16 -4.30 3.85
N GLU A 186 -6.86 -3.55 4.91
CA GLU A 186 -7.84 -3.12 5.91
C GLU A 186 -8.20 -1.64 5.70
N ALA A 187 -7.22 -0.83 5.30
CA ALA A 187 -7.45 0.58 5.01
C ALA A 187 -6.48 1.12 3.94
N ILE A 188 -6.96 2.05 3.13
CA ILE A 188 -6.16 2.89 2.23
C ILE A 188 -6.62 4.32 2.40
N VAL A 189 -5.72 5.23 2.78
CA VAL A 189 -5.99 6.67 2.72
C VAL A 189 -5.22 7.28 1.56
N LEU A 190 -5.91 8.11 0.80
CA LEU A 190 -5.33 8.87 -0.31
C LEU A 190 -5.21 10.34 0.08
N THR A 191 -4.08 10.94 -0.26
CA THR A 191 -3.83 12.37 -0.03
C THR A 191 -3.16 13.00 -1.24
N GLU A 192 -3.40 14.30 -1.45
CA GLU A 192 -2.69 15.07 -2.46
C GLU A 192 -1.22 15.25 -2.03
N GLY A 193 -0.30 15.06 -2.97
CA GLY A 193 1.13 14.96 -2.70
C GLY A 193 1.75 16.22 -2.10
N ARG A 194 1.37 17.40 -2.61
CA ARG A 194 1.97 18.67 -2.20
C ARG A 194 1.39 19.19 -0.88
N SER A 195 0.09 19.17 -0.74
CA SER A 195 -0.66 19.78 0.37
C SER A 195 -0.95 18.80 1.50
N GLY A 196 -0.92 17.49 1.25
CA GLY A 196 -1.42 16.48 2.19
C GLY A 196 -2.94 16.45 2.28
N GLY A 197 -3.66 17.21 1.44
CA GLY A 197 -5.12 17.28 1.48
C GLY A 197 -5.76 15.91 1.29
N HIS A 198 -6.73 15.57 2.14
CA HIS A 198 -7.44 14.29 2.07
C HIS A 198 -8.20 14.14 0.74
N MET A 199 -8.00 13.02 0.06
CA MET A 199 -8.64 12.73 -1.24
C MET A 199 -9.59 11.53 -1.19
N GLY A 200 -9.55 10.72 -0.13
CA GLY A 200 -10.44 9.58 0.00
C GLY A 200 -9.95 8.57 1.01
N LEU A 201 -10.88 7.75 1.50
CA LEU A 201 -10.61 6.66 2.42
C LEU A 201 -11.32 5.40 1.95
N TRP A 202 -10.56 4.33 1.77
CA TRP A 202 -11.09 2.98 1.68
C TRP A 202 -10.88 2.31 3.02
N LEU A 203 -11.93 1.74 3.62
CA LEU A 203 -11.87 1.15 4.95
C LEU A 203 -12.79 -0.07 5.04
N ASN A 204 -12.26 -1.18 5.58
CA ASN A 204 -13.02 -2.40 5.88
C ASN A 204 -13.84 -2.92 4.67
N GLY A 205 -13.23 -2.94 3.49
CA GLY A 205 -13.85 -3.54 2.30
C GLY A 205 -14.66 -2.58 1.43
N LYS A 206 -14.76 -1.29 1.79
CA LYS A 206 -15.61 -0.33 1.08
C LYS A 206 -15.05 1.09 1.10
N ASP A 207 -15.59 1.90 0.20
CA ASP A 207 -15.47 3.35 0.26
C ASP A 207 -16.02 3.88 1.60
N ALA A 208 -15.32 4.85 2.17
CA ALA A 208 -15.60 5.43 3.47
C ALA A 208 -15.41 6.96 3.43
N PRO A 209 -16.26 7.68 2.68
CA PRO A 209 -16.20 9.14 2.60
C PRO A 209 -16.28 9.78 4.01
N LYS A 210 -15.79 11.01 4.10
CA LYS A 210 -15.89 11.82 5.34
C LYS A 210 -17.34 12.11 5.69
#